data_AF-A0A2I0MPG6-F1
#
_entry.id   AF-A0A2I0MPG6-F1
#
_cell.length_a   1.000
_cell.length_b   1.000
_cell.length_c   1.000
_cell.angle_alpha   90.00
_cell.angle_beta   90.00
_cell.angle_gamma   90.00
#
_symmetry.space_group_name_H-M   'P 1'
#
loop_
_entity.id
_entity.type
_entity.pdbx_description
1 polymer ?
#
loop_
_entity_poly.entity_id
_entity_poly.type
_entity_poly.pdbx_seq_one_letter_code
_entity_poly.pdbx_strand_id
1 'polypeptide(L)'
;MREAVLGGYDTKLVKFHPQEKDAEEPILALVYIATPQNPSYLGPASEEDIAAQIIVSSGCAGHNIEYLLRLADFMRYFCPQAEDKHLFSIEEALISILPCLYCTEESPEETESVPQKSKG
;
A
#
# COMPACT_ATOMS: atom_id res chain seq x y z
N MET A 1 -9.05 -0.89 23.95
CA MET A 1 -8.24 -1.91 23.24
C MET A 1 -9.08 -2.44 22.08
N ARG A 2 -9.06 -1.78 20.92
CA ARG A 2 -9.86 -2.25 19.74
C ARG A 2 -9.09 -3.32 18.98
N GLU A 3 -7.79 -3.16 18.90
CA GLU A 3 -6.82 -3.93 18.11
C GLU A 3 -6.66 -5.34 18.68
N ALA A 4 -6.52 -5.48 20.00
CA ALA A 4 -6.47 -6.79 20.65
C ALA A 4 -7.82 -7.53 20.63
N VAL A 5 -8.93 -6.82 20.86
CA VAL A 5 -10.25 -7.45 21.06
C VAL A 5 -10.97 -7.76 19.75
N LEU A 6 -10.88 -6.86 18.75
CA LEU A 6 -11.56 -7.02 17.47
C LEU A 6 -10.60 -7.45 16.35
N GLY A 7 -9.31 -7.11 16.48
CA GLY A 7 -8.31 -7.35 15.44
C GLY A 7 -7.46 -8.60 15.64
N GLY A 8 -7.53 -9.26 16.80
CA GLY A 8 -6.73 -10.47 17.09
C GLY A 8 -5.21 -10.22 17.20
N TYR A 9 -4.81 -9.00 17.60
CA TYR A 9 -3.40 -8.66 17.80
C TYR A 9 -2.93 -9.04 19.20
N ASP A 10 -1.73 -9.63 19.28
CA ASP A 10 -1.03 -9.85 20.55
C ASP A 10 -0.40 -8.54 21.04
N THR A 11 -0.30 -8.37 22.36
CA THR A 11 0.34 -7.20 22.98
C THR A 11 1.72 -7.55 23.52
N LYS A 12 2.72 -6.72 23.21
CA LYS A 12 4.10 -6.89 23.70
C LYS A 12 4.65 -5.57 24.23
N LEU A 13 5.33 -5.62 25.38
CA LEU A 13 6.16 -4.52 25.85
C LEU A 13 7.56 -4.66 25.25
N VAL A 14 8.01 -3.64 24.53
CA VAL A 14 9.32 -3.61 23.86
C VAL A 14 10.11 -2.39 24.31
N LYS A 15 11.44 -2.44 24.19
CA LYS A 15 12.30 -1.27 24.40
C LYS A 15 12.30 -0.43 23.13
N PHE A 16 11.75 0.78 23.20
CA PHE A 16 11.79 1.79 22.16
C PHE A 16 12.98 2.71 22.39
N HIS A 17 13.75 2.97 21.34
CA HIS A 17 14.90 3.86 21.37
C HIS A 17 14.52 5.16 20.64
N PRO A 18 14.23 6.27 21.37
CA PRO A 18 13.93 7.54 20.75
C PRO A 18 15.11 8.04 19.91
N GLN A 19 14.81 8.78 18.84
CA GLN A 19 15.84 9.35 17.98
C GLN A 19 16.55 10.58 18.59
N GLU A 20 15.94 11.21 19.60
CA GLU A 20 16.46 12.43 20.23
C GLU A 20 17.87 12.21 20.80
N LYS A 21 18.78 13.15 20.52
CA LYS A 21 20.21 13.03 20.90
C LYS A 21 20.45 12.97 22.40
N ASP A 22 19.50 13.47 23.20
CA ASP A 22 19.58 13.53 24.66
C ASP A 22 18.82 12.38 25.34
N ALA A 23 18.20 11.48 24.57
CA ALA A 23 17.54 10.29 25.11
C ALA A 23 18.58 9.21 25.40
N GLU A 24 19.13 9.21 26.62
CA GLU A 24 20.13 8.20 27.02
C GLU A 24 19.52 6.82 27.32
N GLU A 25 18.22 6.75 27.65
CA GLU A 25 17.58 5.50 28.07
C GLU A 25 16.41 5.05 27.17
N PRO A 26 16.34 3.75 26.80
CA PRO A 26 15.19 3.19 26.09
C PRO A 26 13.92 3.25 26.94
N ILE A 27 12.79 3.56 26.31
CA ILE A 27 11.47 3.64 26.95
C ILE A 27 10.71 2.34 26.68
N LEU A 28 9.94 1.85 27.66
CA LEU A 28 9.03 0.72 27.41
C LEU A 28 7.81 1.18 26.62
N ALA A 29 7.64 0.62 25.42
CA ALA A 29 6.51 0.86 24.54
C ALA A 29 5.63 -0.40 24.42
N LEU A 30 4.31 -0.20 24.39
CA LEU A 30 3.34 -1.26 24.12
C LEU A 30 3.07 -1.34 22.62
N VAL A 31 3.33 -2.50 22.02
CA VAL A 31 3.13 -2.76 20.59
C VAL A 31 2.08 -3.85 20.40
N TYR A 32 1.23 -3.67 19.39
CA TYR A 32 0.24 -4.64 18.95
C TYR A 32 0.76 -5.36 17.70
N ILE A 33 0.86 -6.69 17.72
CA ILE A 33 1.44 -7.49 16.63
C ILE A 33 0.45 -8.59 16.22
N ALA A 34 0.11 -8.64 14.94
CA ALA A 34 -0.62 -9.78 14.39
C ALA A 34 0.35 -10.95 14.22
N THR A 35 0.06 -12.08 14.86
CA THR A 35 0.81 -13.33 14.67
C THR A 35 0.26 -14.11 13.48
N PRO A 36 0.98 -15.14 12.97
CA PRO A 36 0.45 -16.00 11.92
C PRO A 36 -0.84 -16.75 12.27
N GLN A 37 -1.22 -16.79 13.55
CA GLN A 37 -2.48 -17.36 14.01
C GLN A 37 -3.67 -16.40 13.85
N ASN A 38 -3.42 -15.13 13.51
CA ASN A 38 -4.46 -14.15 13.27
C ASN A 38 -5.25 -14.54 12.00
N PRO A 39 -6.60 -14.64 12.06
CA PRO A 39 -7.41 -15.07 10.92
C PRO A 39 -7.33 -14.11 9.72
N SER A 40 -6.91 -12.87 9.94
CA SER A 40 -6.71 -11.86 8.88
C SER A 40 -5.30 -11.89 8.28
N TYR A 41 -4.40 -12.77 8.77
CA TYR A 41 -3.06 -12.91 8.21
C TYR A 41 -3.09 -13.69 6.90
N LEU A 42 -2.77 -13.01 5.79
CA LEU A 42 -2.80 -13.61 4.45
C LEU A 42 -1.52 -14.37 4.08
N GLY A 43 -0.48 -14.30 4.92
CA GLY A 43 0.81 -14.92 4.63
C GLY A 43 1.78 -14.00 3.86
N PRO A 44 3.00 -14.49 3.58
CA PRO A 44 3.95 -13.82 2.71
C PRO A 44 3.48 -13.85 1.25
N ALA A 45 3.75 -12.79 0.51
CA ALA A 45 3.50 -12.65 -0.93
C ALA A 45 4.60 -11.77 -1.55
N SER A 46 4.71 -11.75 -2.88
CA SER A 46 5.64 -10.83 -3.54
C SER A 46 5.16 -9.38 -3.42
N GLU A 47 6.08 -8.43 -3.55
CA GLU A 47 5.74 -7.00 -3.52
C GLU A 47 4.73 -6.62 -4.61
N GLU A 48 4.79 -7.26 -5.79
CA GLU A 48 3.85 -7.06 -6.90
C GLU A 48 2.46 -7.60 -6.58
N ASP A 49 2.36 -8.80 -5.99
CA ASP A 49 1.08 -9.38 -5.59
C ASP A 49 0.42 -8.53 -4.48
N ILE A 50 1.22 -8.05 -3.53
CA ILE A 50 0.77 -7.12 -2.48
C ILE A 50 0.28 -5.81 -3.12
N ALA A 51 1.06 -5.21 -4.02
CA ALA A 51 0.70 -3.97 -4.69
C ALA A 51 -0.59 -4.12 -5.52
N ALA A 52 -0.73 -5.20 -6.29
CA ALA A 52 -1.93 -5.50 -7.06
C ALA A 52 -3.18 -5.61 -6.16
N GLN A 53 -3.05 -6.29 -5.02
CA GLN A 53 -4.13 -6.38 -4.03
C GLN A 53 -4.47 -5.01 -3.43
N ILE A 54 -3.46 -4.19 -3.07
CA ILE A 54 -3.66 -2.84 -2.52
C ILE A 54 -4.43 -1.96 -3.50
N ILE A 55 -4.12 -2.02 -4.79
CA ILE A 55 -4.73 -1.18 -5.82
C ILE A 55 -6.25 -1.35 -5.88
N VAL A 56 -6.73 -2.60 -5.80
CA VAL A 56 -8.16 -2.92 -5.92
C VAL A 56 -8.91 -2.86 -4.58
N SER A 57 -8.22 -2.69 -3.45
CA SER A 57 -8.80 -2.79 -2.11
C SER A 57 -9.29 -1.44 -1.58
N SER A 58 -10.51 -1.43 -1.03
CA SER A 58 -11.08 -0.30 -0.31
C SER A 58 -11.97 -0.78 0.85
N GLY A 59 -12.18 0.10 1.84
CA GLY A 59 -13.01 -0.20 3.00
C GLY A 59 -13.68 1.05 3.56
N CYS A 60 -14.24 0.93 4.77
CA CYS A 60 -14.93 2.04 5.44
C CYS A 60 -14.03 3.26 5.73
N ALA A 61 -12.71 3.07 5.71
CA ALA A 61 -11.71 4.12 5.92
C ALA A 61 -11.13 4.72 4.61
N GLY A 62 -11.59 4.28 3.44
CA GLY A 62 -11.09 4.73 2.13
C GLY A 62 -10.33 3.65 1.35
N HIS A 63 -9.58 4.08 0.33
CA HIS A 63 -8.78 3.19 -0.53
C HIS A 63 -7.47 2.78 0.15
N ASN A 64 -7.05 1.54 -0.06
CA ASN A 64 -5.81 1.03 0.54
C ASN A 64 -4.56 1.68 -0.08
N ILE A 65 -4.66 2.17 -1.32
CA ILE A 65 -3.60 2.98 -1.96
C ILE A 65 -3.27 4.23 -1.12
N GLU A 66 -4.31 4.92 -0.63
CA GLU A 66 -4.14 6.14 0.17
C GLU A 66 -3.42 5.84 1.50
N TYR A 67 -3.70 4.68 2.11
CA TYR A 67 -3.01 4.22 3.31
C TYR A 67 -1.50 4.01 3.03
N LEU A 68 -1.16 3.26 1.97
CA LEU A 68 0.23 2.98 1.62
C LEU A 68 1.01 4.27 1.35
N LEU A 69 0.49 5.16 0.51
CA LEU A 69 1.20 6.39 0.12
C LEU A 69 1.41 7.33 1.30
N ARG A 70 0.40 7.48 2.18
CA ARG A 70 0.55 8.30 3.39
C ARG A 70 1.59 7.73 4.35
N LEU A 71 1.68 6.41 4.47
CA LEU A 71 2.69 5.77 5.29
C LEU A 71 4.10 5.99 4.71
N ALA A 72 4.27 5.80 3.40
CA ALA A 72 5.55 6.05 2.72
C ALA A 72 6.00 7.51 2.87
N ASP A 73 5.09 8.47 2.67
CA ASP A 73 5.37 9.90 2.85
C ASP A 73 5.72 10.25 4.30
N PHE A 74 4.99 9.67 5.27
CA PHE A 74 5.30 9.84 6.68
C PHE A 74 6.72 9.34 7.00
N MET A 75 7.09 8.16 6.52
CA MET A 75 8.41 7.57 6.74
C MET A 75 9.52 8.43 6.13
N ARG A 76 9.34 8.93 4.90
CA ARG A 76 10.31 9.84 4.26
C ARG A 76 10.51 11.15 5.03
N TYR A 77 9.43 11.73 5.52
CA TYR A 77 9.48 13.07 6.12
C TYR A 77 9.91 13.05 7.58
N PHE A 78 9.36 12.13 8.38
CA PHE A 78 9.58 12.10 9.83
C PHE A 78 10.66 11.12 10.26
N CYS A 79 10.92 10.07 9.47
CA CYS A 79 11.84 9.00 9.83
C CYS A 79 12.88 8.74 8.72
N PRO A 80 13.59 9.73 8.17
CA PRO A 80 14.42 9.56 6.98
C PRO A 80 15.62 8.60 7.17
N GLN A 81 16.02 8.36 8.42
CA GLN A 81 17.07 7.40 8.79
C GLN A 81 16.54 5.98 9.09
N ALA A 82 15.22 5.79 9.14
CA ALA A 82 14.62 4.48 9.27
C ALA A 82 14.51 3.84 7.87
N GLU A 83 15.33 2.83 7.62
CA GLU A 83 15.27 2.09 6.36
C GLU A 83 14.13 1.07 6.40
N ASP A 84 13.13 1.26 5.53
CA ASP A 84 12.08 0.27 5.28
C ASP A 84 12.04 -0.08 3.79
N LYS A 85 12.93 -1.00 3.39
CA LYS A 85 13.03 -1.44 2.00
C LYS A 85 11.71 -2.04 1.49
N HIS A 86 11.02 -2.80 2.33
CA HIS A 86 9.83 -3.53 1.89
C HIS A 86 8.67 -2.57 1.58
N LEU A 87 8.45 -1.56 2.45
CA LEU A 87 7.44 -0.52 2.22
C LEU A 87 7.66 0.18 0.87
N PHE A 88 8.88 0.63 0.61
CA PHE A 88 9.19 1.37 -0.63
C PHE A 88 9.17 0.46 -1.87
N SER A 89 9.56 -0.81 -1.76
CA SER A 89 9.43 -1.76 -2.88
C SER A 89 7.96 -2.03 -3.25
N ILE A 90 7.04 -2.11 -2.29
CA ILE A 90 5.60 -2.23 -2.57
C ILE A 90 5.07 -0.96 -3.26
N GLU A 91 5.49 0.22 -2.80
CA GLU A 91 5.10 1.49 -3.41
C GLU A 91 5.62 1.61 -4.86
N GLU A 92 6.87 1.23 -5.12
CA GLU A 92 7.45 1.20 -6.47
C GLU A 92 6.70 0.22 -7.38
N ALA A 93 6.36 -0.97 -6.88
CA ALA A 93 5.54 -1.94 -7.60
C ALA A 93 4.15 -1.37 -7.93
N LEU A 94 3.51 -0.69 -6.97
CA LEU A 94 2.22 -0.04 -7.17
C LEU A 94 2.28 1.04 -8.26
N ILE A 95 3.30 1.92 -8.21
CA ILE A 95 3.50 2.97 -9.21
C ILE A 95 3.79 2.38 -10.59
N SER A 96 4.44 1.22 -10.66
CA SER A 96 4.73 0.55 -11.93
C SER A 96 3.45 -0.06 -12.56
N ILE A 97 2.50 -0.51 -11.75
CA ILE A 97 1.23 -1.12 -12.21
C ILE A 97 0.21 -0.05 -12.63
N LEU A 98 0.11 1.08 -11.92
CA LEU A 98 -0.93 2.10 -12.16
C LEU A 98 -0.99 2.62 -13.62
N PRO A 99 0.13 2.97 -14.29
CA PRO A 99 0.13 3.39 -15.68
C PRO A 99 -0.47 2.35 -16.63
N CYS A 100 -0.34 1.05 -16.34
CA CYS A 100 -0.93 -0.01 -17.15
C CYS A 100 -2.46 -0.10 -17.03
N LEU A 101 -3.04 0.42 -15.94
CA LEU A 101 -4.49 0.38 -15.71
C LEU A 101 -5.24 1.56 -16.39
N TYR A 102 -4.55 2.64 -16.72
CA TYR A 102 -5.12 3.78 -17.44
C TYR A 102 -5.09 3.64 -18.97
N CYS A 103 -4.56 2.53 -19.51
CA CYS A 103 -4.54 2.26 -20.95
C CYS A 103 -5.68 1.35 -21.45
N THR A 104 -6.66 0.99 -20.60
CA THR A 104 -7.80 0.12 -20.93
C THR A 104 -9.15 0.84 -20.92
N GLU A 105 -9.21 2.10 -21.34
CA GLU A 105 -10.47 2.74 -21.73
C GLU A 105 -10.42 3.04 -23.24
N GLU A 106 -11.46 2.56 -23.93
CA GLU A 106 -11.56 2.19 -25.34
C GLU A 106 -11.15 3.23 -26.40
N SER A 107 -10.47 2.73 -27.45
CA SER A 107 -10.63 3.23 -28.82
C SER A 107 -11.94 2.68 -29.38
N PRO A 108 -12.78 3.49 -30.06
CA PRO A 108 -13.73 2.97 -31.02
C PRO A 108 -13.07 2.89 -32.40
N GLU A 109 -12.87 1.68 -32.90
CA GLU A 109 -12.60 1.40 -34.32
C GLU A 109 -13.89 1.52 -35.17
N GLU A 110 -13.70 2.19 -36.32
CA GLU A 110 -14.33 2.09 -37.66
C GLU A 110 -15.71 1.43 -37.87
N THR A 111 -16.61 2.16 -38.55
CA THR A 111 -17.37 1.75 -39.77
C THR A 111 -17.80 3.05 -40.49
N GLU A 112 -17.78 3.29 -41.81
CA GLU A 112 -18.04 2.47 -42.99
C GLU A 112 -17.31 3.00 -44.25
N SER A 113 -17.07 2.09 -45.19
CA SER A 113 -16.53 2.28 -46.54
C SER A 113 -17.60 2.62 -47.61
N VAL A 114 -17.39 3.75 -48.35
CA VAL A 114 -17.34 3.97 -49.84
C VAL A 114 -18.47 3.35 -50.74
N PRO A 115 -19.10 4.04 -51.76
CA PRO A 115 -18.41 4.62 -52.93
C PRO A 115 -18.97 5.86 -53.66
N GLN A 116 -18.09 6.41 -54.52
CA GLN A 116 -18.26 7.46 -55.52
C GLN A 116 -19.52 7.33 -56.40
N LYS A 117 -20.10 8.48 -56.78
CA LYS A 117 -20.82 8.64 -58.04
C LYS A 117 -20.38 9.92 -58.77
N SER A 118 -19.83 9.69 -59.96
CA SER A 118 -19.70 10.65 -61.05
C SER A 118 -21.04 10.90 -61.73
N LYS A 119 -21.17 12.09 -62.35
CA LYS A 119 -22.06 12.56 -63.45
C LYS A 119 -22.54 13.98 -63.11
N GLY A 120 -22.34 15.01 -63.92
CA GLY A 120 -21.77 15.16 -65.26
C GLY A 120 -21.67 16.64 -65.59
#